data_AF-A0A3C0QU46-F1
#
_entry.id   AF-A0A3C0QU46-F1
#
_cell.length_a   1.000
_cell.length_b   1.000
_cell.length_c   1.000
_cell.angle_alpha   90.00
_cell.angle_beta   90.00
_cell.angle_gamma   90.00
#
_symmetry.space_group_name_H-M   'P 1'
#
loop_
_entity.id
_entity.type
_entity.pdbx_description
1 polymer ?
#
loop_
_entity_poly.entity_id
_entity_poly.type
_entity_poly.pdbx_seq_one_letter_code
_entity_poly.pdbx_strand_id
1 'polypeptide(L)'
;RGILAEKKLSTQLTYRKTLPILIFSGQDDPVGNFGKDPLAIHGEFFKQKFQNLTVKIFQGRHEMLHEKNKQKVFAYILNWMMNHLHVR
;
A
#
# COMPACT_ATOMS: atom_id res chain seq x y z
N ARG A 1 -15.20 -0.07 -10.04
CA ARG A 1 -14.33 -1.08 -10.67
C ARG A 1 -12.92 -0.73 -10.19
N GLY A 2 -12.31 -1.58 -9.38
CA GLY A 2 -11.06 -1.24 -8.70
C GLY A 2 -9.85 -1.19 -9.63
N ILE A 3 -8.72 -0.71 -9.11
CA ILE A 3 -7.46 -0.49 -9.85
C ILE A 3 -7.00 -1.77 -10.60
N LEU A 4 -7.39 -2.95 -10.13
CA LEU A 4 -7.06 -4.22 -10.76
C LEU A 4 -7.84 -4.52 -12.06
N ALA A 5 -8.98 -3.85 -12.31
CA ALA A 5 -9.86 -4.17 -13.43
C ALA A 5 -9.34 -3.67 -14.80
N GLU A 6 -8.34 -2.78 -14.85
CA GLU A 6 -7.90 -2.16 -16.11
C GLU A 6 -6.43 -2.39 -16.49
N LYS A 7 -5.59 -2.92 -15.61
CA LYS A 7 -4.18 -3.20 -15.95
C LYS A 7 -3.82 -4.65 -15.67
N LYS A 8 -3.44 -5.37 -16.73
CA LYS A 8 -2.66 -6.61 -16.64
C LYS A 8 -1.47 -6.37 -15.70
N LEU A 9 -1.55 -6.86 -14.46
CA LEU A 9 -0.41 -6.94 -13.51
C LEU A 9 0.65 -7.97 -13.98
N SER A 10 0.78 -8.20 -15.29
CA SER A 10 1.79 -9.07 -15.90
C SER A 10 3.01 -8.28 -16.40
N THR A 11 3.08 -6.97 -16.15
CA THR A 11 4.20 -6.14 -16.59
C THR A 11 5.30 -6.16 -15.54
N GLN A 12 6.54 -6.45 -15.98
CA GLN A 12 7.71 -6.41 -15.12
C GLN A 12 7.98 -4.96 -14.69
N LEU A 13 7.93 -4.71 -13.38
CA LEU A 13 8.15 -3.39 -12.80
C LEU A 13 9.66 -3.08 -12.75
N THR A 14 10.03 -1.90 -13.22
CA THR A 14 11.42 -1.43 -13.35
C THR A 14 11.93 -0.63 -12.15
N TYR A 15 11.10 -0.44 -11.11
CA TYR A 15 11.50 0.23 -9.87
C TYR A 15 12.61 -0.54 -9.13
N ARG A 16 13.45 0.18 -8.36
CA ARG A 16 14.50 -0.42 -7.52
C ARG A 16 13.88 -1.38 -6.50
N LYS A 17 14.32 -2.65 -6.53
CA LYS A 17 13.78 -3.72 -5.67
C LYS A 17 14.09 -3.56 -4.18
N THR A 18 15.13 -2.78 -3.87
CA THR A 18 15.56 -2.45 -2.49
C THR A 18 14.78 -1.29 -1.88
N LEU A 19 14.04 -0.50 -2.68
CA LEU A 19 13.30 0.65 -2.19
C LEU A 19 12.18 0.18 -1.24
N PRO A 20 12.07 0.74 -0.03
CA PRO A 20 10.92 0.50 0.86
C PRO A 20 9.62 1.01 0.24
N ILE A 21 8.58 0.17 0.26
CA ILE A 21 7.26 0.47 -0.31
C ILE A 21 6.18 0.15 0.73
N LEU A 22 5.39 1.16 1.07
CA LEU A 22 4.16 1.00 1.85
C LEU A 22 2.95 1.10 0.93
N ILE A 23 2.11 0.08 0.95
CA ILE A 23 0.79 0.07 0.34
C ILE A 23 -0.25 0.15 1.46
N PHE A 24 -1.17 1.10 1.41
CA PHE A 24 -2.25 1.17 2.39
C PHE A 24 -3.58 1.61 1.77
N SER A 25 -4.68 1.19 2.39
CA SER A 25 -6.04 1.49 1.94
C SER A 25 -7.04 1.25 3.08
N GLY A 26 -8.27 1.75 2.92
CA GLY A 26 -9.39 1.42 3.79
C GLY A 26 -10.05 0.10 3.41
N GLN A 27 -10.52 -0.66 4.39
CA GLN A 27 -11.24 -1.92 4.18
C GLN A 27 -12.59 -1.72 3.46
N ASP A 28 -13.20 -0.54 3.60
CA ASP A 28 -14.51 -0.20 3.03
C ASP A 28 -14.37 0.64 1.76
N ASP A 29 -13.18 0.62 1.15
CA ASP A 29 -12.86 1.35 -0.08
C ASP A 29 -13.29 0.55 -1.33
N PRO A 30 -14.37 0.94 -2.04
CA PRO A 30 -14.80 0.25 -3.25
C PRO A 30 -13.82 0.41 -4.43
N VAL A 31 -12.92 1.40 -4.40
CA VAL A 31 -11.87 1.60 -5.41
C VAL A 31 -10.73 0.61 -5.20
N GLY A 32 -10.38 0.33 -3.95
CA GLY A 32 -9.43 -0.73 -3.57
C GLY A 32 -10.03 -2.14 -3.55
N ASN A 33 -11.25 -2.32 -4.08
CA ASN A 33 -12.01 -3.57 -4.01
C ASN A 33 -12.12 -4.11 -2.58
N PHE A 34 -12.45 -3.21 -1.64
CA PHE A 34 -12.58 -3.49 -0.21
C PHE A 34 -11.30 -4.08 0.40
N GLY A 35 -10.15 -3.48 0.07
CA GLY A 35 -8.84 -3.90 0.53
C GLY A 35 -8.20 -5.08 -0.22
N LYS A 36 -8.91 -5.72 -1.17
CA LYS A 36 -8.38 -6.85 -1.94
C LYS A 36 -7.29 -6.44 -2.93
N ASP A 37 -7.47 -5.31 -3.61
CA ASP A 37 -6.52 -4.86 -4.63
C ASP A 37 -5.15 -4.48 -4.02
N PRO A 38 -5.06 -3.75 -2.88
CA PRO A 38 -3.80 -3.53 -2.17
C PRO A 38 -3.04 -4.81 -1.82
N LEU A 39 -3.75 -5.87 -1.40
CA LEU A 39 -3.16 -7.18 -1.09
C LEU A 39 -2.66 -7.89 -2.36
N ALA A 40 -3.42 -7.81 -3.46
CA ALA A 40 -3.00 -8.34 -4.75
C ALA A 40 -1.74 -7.64 -5.27
N ILE A 41 -1.68 -6.31 -5.20
CA ILE A 41 -0.50 -5.51 -5.59
C ILE A 41 0.72 -5.93 -4.76
N HIS A 42 0.57 -6.06 -3.43
CA HIS A 42 1.63 -6.56 -2.56
C HIS A 42 2.14 -7.94 -3.03
N GLY A 43 1.22 -8.87 -3.33
CA GLY A 43 1.56 -10.21 -3.82
C GLY A 43 2.35 -10.18 -5.13
N GLU A 44 1.99 -9.31 -6.07
CA GLU A 44 2.70 -9.18 -7.35
C GLU A 44 4.08 -8.55 -7.18
N PHE A 45 4.24 -7.56 -6.31
CA PHE A 45 5.56 -6.98 -6.00
C PHE A 45 6.44 -8.03 -5.31
N PHE A 46 5.87 -8.84 -4.43
CA PHE A 46 6.58 -9.94 -3.78
C PHE A 46 7.07 -10.99 -4.80
N LYS A 47 6.22 -11.41 -5.74
CA LYS A 47 6.60 -12.32 -6.84
C LYS A 47 7.74 -11.75 -7.69
N GLN A 48 7.76 -10.44 -7.88
CA GLN A 48 8.81 -9.71 -8.60
C GLN A 48 10.06 -9.37 -7.76
N LYS A 49 10.23 -10.00 -6.59
CA LYS A 49 11.43 -9.92 -5.72
C LYS A 49 11.73 -8.55 -5.15
N PHE A 50 10.72 -7.70 -4.93
CA PHE A 50 10.87 -6.52 -4.09
C PHE A 50 11.11 -6.95 -2.63
N GLN A 51 12.02 -6.26 -1.94
CA GLN A 51 12.58 -6.72 -0.67
C GLN A 51 11.86 -6.11 0.55
N ASN A 52 11.52 -4.83 0.46
CA ASN A 52 11.00 -4.04 1.57
C ASN A 52 9.55 -3.64 1.31
N LEU A 53 8.64 -4.61 1.42
CA LEU A 53 7.21 -4.41 1.17
C LEU A 53 6.43 -4.41 2.47
N THR A 54 5.55 -3.42 2.63
CA THR A 54 4.59 -3.37 3.73
C THR A 54 3.21 -3.12 3.15
N VAL A 55 2.21 -3.87 3.61
CA VAL A 55 0.80 -3.59 3.31
C VAL A 55 0.01 -3.39 4.60
N LYS A 56 -0.82 -2.36 4.65
CA LYS A 56 -1.68 -2.08 5.80
C LYS A 56 -3.09 -1.71 5.36
N ILE A 57 -4.07 -2.49 5.80
CA ILE A 57 -5.49 -2.16 5.65
C ILE A 57 -5.98 -1.53 6.95
N PHE A 58 -6.64 -0.39 6.82
CA PHE A 58 -7.23 0.36 7.93
C PHE A 58 -8.76 0.27 7.89
N GLN A 59 -9.40 0.52 9.02
CA GLN A 59 -10.84 0.77 9.03
C GLN A 59 -11.14 2.12 8.37
N GLY A 60 -12.06 2.19 7.41
CA GLY A 60 -12.37 3.42 6.66
C GLY A 60 -12.55 3.17 5.16
N ARG A 61 -12.87 4.22 4.40
CA ARG A 61 -13.10 4.16 2.95
C ARG A 61 -11.85 4.64 2.19
N HIS A 62 -12.04 5.38 1.10
CA HIS A 62 -10.97 5.68 0.14
C HIS A 62 -9.95 6.71 0.67
N GLU A 63 -10.42 7.80 1.28
CA GLU A 63 -9.55 8.93 1.68
C GLU A 63 -9.03 8.79 3.11
N MET A 64 -8.24 7.74 3.37
CA MET A 64 -7.75 7.40 4.71
C MET A 64 -7.07 8.54 5.49
N LEU A 65 -6.50 9.53 4.80
CA LEU A 65 -5.87 10.71 5.42
C LEU A 65 -6.89 11.76 5.91
N HIS A 66 -8.15 11.66 5.48
CA HIS A 66 -9.25 12.54 5.87
C HIS A 66 -10.34 11.83 6.70
N GLU A 67 -10.21 10.51 6.88
CA GLU A 67 -11.13 9.70 7.70
C GLU A 67 -11.06 10.04 9.20
N LYS A 68 -12.06 9.56 9.96
CA LYS A 68 -12.14 9.79 11.43
C LYS A 68 -10.90 9.29 12.19
N ASN A 69 -10.26 8.24 11.69
CA ASN A 69 -9.05 7.65 12.27
C ASN A 69 -7.75 8.19 11.66
N LYS A 70 -7.77 9.31 10.91
CA LYS A 70 -6.59 9.91 10.26
C LYS A 70 -5.36 10.03 11.15
N GLN A 71 -5.53 10.34 12.43
CA GLN A 71 -4.41 10.42 13.38
C GLN A 71 -3.66 9.09 13.52
N LYS A 72 -4.39 7.95 13.55
CA LYS A 72 -3.79 6.61 13.58
C LYS A 72 -3.07 6.30 12.26
N VAL A 73 -3.65 6.74 11.13
CA VAL A 73 -3.04 6.56 9.81
C VAL A 73 -1.74 7.37 9.70
N PHE A 74 -1.76 8.65 10.09
CA PHE A 74 -0.56 9.49 10.11
C PHE A 74 0.53 8.94 11.02
N ALA A 75 0.19 8.53 12.24
CA ALA A 75 1.16 7.94 13.18
C ALA A 75 1.79 6.66 12.61
N TYR A 76 1.00 5.81 11.95
CA TYR A 76 1.50 4.61 11.30
C TYR A 76 2.46 4.93 10.16
N ILE A 77 2.07 5.86 9.27
CA ILE A 77 2.91 6.27 8.13
C ILE A 77 4.21 6.89 8.62
N LEU A 78 4.15 7.77 9.64
CA LEU A 78 5.33 8.38 10.25
C LEU A 78 6.27 7.33 10.84
N ASN A 79 5.74 6.41 11.65
CA ASN A 79 6.53 5.33 12.24
C ASN A 79 7.14 4.43 11.15
N TRP A 80 6.38 4.11 10.10
CA TRP A 80 6.89 3.35 8.96
C TRP A 80 8.04 4.09 8.27
N MET A 81 7.91 5.39 8.02
CA MET A 81 8.96 6.21 7.43
C MET A 81 10.21 6.23 8.31
N MET A 82 10.07 6.48 9.62
CA MET A 82 11.19 6.51 10.56
C MET A 82 11.97 5.18 10.61
N ASN A 83 11.29 4.05 10.46
CA ASN A 83 11.94 2.73 10.44
C ASN A 83 12.70 2.42 9.15
N HIS A 84 12.46 3.17 8.07
CA HIS A 84 13.06 2.92 6.76
C HIS A 84 13.94 4.07 6.26
N LEU A 85 13.83 5.25 6.88
CA LEU A 85 14.70 6.39 6.66
C LEU A 85 15.90 6.28 7.59
N HIS A 86 17.03 5.87 7.03
CA HIS A 86 18.32 6.11 7.68
C HIS A 86 18.71 7.57 7.44
N VAL A 87 18.29 8.46 8.35
CA VAL A 87 18.83 9.82 8.40
C VAL A 87 20.24 9.68 8.98
N ARG A 88 21.25 9.88 8.12
CA ARG A 88 22.63 10.05 8.55
C ARG A 88 22.87 11.47 8.99
#